data_AF-A0A7S0Y0G5-F1
#
_entry.id   AF-A0A7S0Y0G5-F1
#
_cell.length_a   1.000
_cell.length_b   1.000
_cell.length_c   1.000
_cell.angle_alpha   90.00
_cell.angle_beta   90.00
_cell.angle_gamma   90.00
#
_symmetry.space_group_name_H-M   'P 1'
#
loop_
_entity.id
_entity.type
_entity.pdbx_description
1 polymer ?
#
loop_
_entity_poly.entity_id
_entity_poly.type
_entity_poly.pdbx_seq_one_letter_code
_entity_poly.pdbx_strand_id
1 'polypeptide(L)'
;GPPLYLDALVWEGVERVPQDDGPDPVVPINYSVEFTEAMDYFRAVLQADERSERALDLTEKVIALNAANYTVWGFRRDCIDALGKDWAEELMWVTELAPDNPKNYQIWHHRRCCLKKLGGHPDELAFLDDFLTDEELEDAKNYHAWAHRQWVVKEFGLWEGELAFVERMLEMDIRNNSAYNQRMFVIKHTTDMGRPVREREVDWVLQKIAQVPNNDSSWAYLRGVVAGQGLSSYDALKMAAGAMCERMPPPLHAIELQADLCVEEGSKDEAKSLFSKLASDDSIRAKYWNWRAAQVA
;
A
#
# COMPACT_ATOMS: atom_id res chain seq x y z
N GLY A 1 15.13 -10.32 44.03
CA GLY A 1 14.20 -9.67 43.09
C GLY A 1 13.59 -10.73 42.19
N PRO A 2 12.64 -10.38 41.32
CA PRO A 2 12.24 -11.25 40.22
C PRO A 2 13.48 -11.60 39.36
N PRO A 3 13.47 -12.76 38.66
CA PRO A 3 14.55 -13.13 37.75
C PRO A 3 14.68 -12.11 36.61
N LEU A 4 15.91 -11.89 36.12
CA LEU A 4 16.16 -11.04 34.96
C LEU A 4 15.68 -11.76 33.68
N TYR A 5 15.10 -11.01 32.74
CA TYR A 5 14.75 -11.50 31.40
C TYR A 5 15.94 -11.45 30.43
N LEU A 6 16.98 -10.70 30.79
CA LEU A 6 18.26 -10.64 30.08
C LEU A 6 19.36 -11.32 30.90
N ASP A 7 20.35 -11.89 30.23
CA ASP A 7 21.45 -12.61 30.87
C ASP A 7 22.28 -11.68 31.77
N ALA A 8 22.28 -11.96 33.08
CA ALA A 8 22.99 -11.17 34.08
C ALA A 8 24.50 -11.05 33.79
N LEU A 9 25.12 -12.07 33.19
CA LEU A 9 26.55 -12.06 32.87
C LEU A 9 26.86 -11.14 31.68
N VAL A 10 25.98 -11.10 30.67
CA VAL A 10 26.13 -10.21 29.50
C VAL A 10 26.02 -8.73 29.89
N TRP A 11 25.17 -8.45 30.88
CA TRP A 11 24.85 -7.10 31.35
C TRP A 11 25.59 -6.70 32.63
N GLU A 12 26.59 -7.48 33.06
CA GLU A 12 27.42 -7.14 34.20
C GLU A 12 28.12 -5.79 33.97
N GLY A 13 28.05 -4.90 34.96
CA GLY A 13 28.67 -3.57 34.92
C GLY A 13 27.90 -2.50 34.12
N VAL A 14 26.76 -2.84 33.50
CA VAL A 14 25.90 -1.85 32.84
C VAL A 14 24.84 -1.35 33.83
N GLU A 15 24.89 -0.07 34.16
CA GLU A 15 23.84 0.57 34.95
C GLU A 15 22.61 0.84 34.08
N ARG A 16 21.45 0.37 34.53
CA ARG A 16 20.16 0.63 33.89
C ARG A 16 19.81 2.11 33.97
N VAL A 17 19.25 2.66 32.89
CA VAL A 17 18.76 4.04 32.85
C VAL A 17 17.23 4.04 32.81
N PRO A 18 16.53 4.31 33.93
CA PRO A 18 15.08 4.36 33.97
C PRO A 18 14.48 5.43 33.04
N GLN A 19 13.22 5.24 32.64
CA GLN A 19 12.47 6.31 31.99
C GLN A 19 12.18 7.42 32.98
N ASP A 20 12.50 8.66 32.62
CA ASP A 20 12.11 9.86 33.38
C ASP A 20 10.85 10.48 32.76
N ASP A 21 9.68 10.14 33.29
CA ASP A 21 8.39 10.73 32.91
C ASP A 21 8.04 11.98 33.76
N GLY A 22 8.99 12.47 34.57
CA GLY A 22 8.81 13.57 35.49
C GLY A 22 8.03 13.22 36.77
N PRO A 23 7.82 14.20 37.67
CA PRO A 23 7.16 13.98 38.95
C PRO A 23 5.65 13.72 38.84
N ASP A 24 5.00 14.22 37.79
CA ASP A 24 3.55 14.12 37.55
C ASP A 24 3.28 13.59 36.13
N PRO A 25 3.46 12.27 35.90
CA PRO A 25 3.45 11.71 34.55
C PRO A 25 2.05 11.77 33.93
N VAL A 26 1.99 12.16 32.65
CA VAL A 26 0.78 12.12 31.83
C VAL A 26 0.83 10.91 30.90
N VAL A 27 -0.31 10.22 30.74
CA VAL A 27 -0.43 8.96 29.99
C VAL A 27 0.63 7.89 30.34
N PRO A 28 0.95 7.66 31.64
CA PRO A 28 1.92 6.65 32.01
C PRO A 28 1.43 5.25 31.61
N ILE A 29 2.30 4.48 30.97
CA ILE A 29 2.02 3.10 30.64
C ILE A 29 2.50 2.23 31.80
N ASN A 30 1.63 1.35 32.29
CA ASN A 30 2.00 0.37 33.29
C ASN A 30 2.73 -0.80 32.61
N TYR A 31 4.03 -0.63 32.36
CA TYR A 31 4.87 -1.60 31.66
C TYR A 31 5.06 -2.90 32.44
N SER A 32 5.26 -4.01 31.70
CA SER A 32 5.73 -5.26 32.32
C SER A 32 7.16 -5.11 32.83
N VAL A 33 7.57 -5.98 33.75
CA VAL A 33 8.96 -6.02 34.26
C VAL A 33 9.95 -6.23 33.12
N GLU A 34 9.63 -7.13 32.19
CA GLU A 34 10.43 -7.41 31.00
C GLU A 34 10.60 -6.17 30.11
N PHE A 35 9.51 -5.44 29.85
CA PHE A 35 9.56 -4.24 29.02
C PHE A 35 10.40 -3.15 29.67
N THR A 36 10.18 -2.88 30.96
CA THR A 36 10.94 -1.90 31.72
C THR A 36 12.42 -2.25 31.71
N GLU A 37 12.77 -3.51 31.98
CA GLU A 37 14.15 -3.97 31.97
C GLU A 37 14.83 -3.78 30.60
N ALA A 38 14.21 -4.23 29.51
CA ALA A 38 14.79 -4.12 28.18
C ALA A 38 14.98 -2.65 27.76
N MET A 39 13.99 -1.79 28.03
CA MET A 39 14.07 -0.37 27.70
C MET A 39 15.06 0.40 28.58
N ASP A 40 15.24 0.01 29.84
CA ASP A 40 16.23 0.63 30.73
C ASP A 40 17.66 0.36 30.27
N TYR A 41 17.96 -0.88 29.86
CA TYR A 41 19.24 -1.19 29.24
C TYR A 41 19.38 -0.54 27.87
N PHE A 42 18.29 -0.44 27.09
CA PHE A 42 18.34 0.21 25.79
C PHE A 42 18.71 1.69 25.92
N ARG A 43 18.11 2.40 26.90
CA ARG A 43 18.49 3.77 27.23
C ARG A 43 19.95 3.87 27.65
N ALA A 44 20.46 2.91 28.44
CA ALA A 44 21.85 2.88 28.86
C ALA A 44 22.82 2.75 27.66
N VAL A 45 22.62 1.77 26.78
CA VAL A 45 23.50 1.57 25.61
C VAL A 45 23.36 2.69 24.59
N LEU A 46 22.14 3.25 24.42
CA LEU A 46 21.90 4.39 23.54
C LEU A 46 22.62 5.64 24.05
N GLN A 47 22.55 5.93 25.36
CA GLN A 47 23.23 7.07 25.97
C GLN A 47 24.75 6.95 25.89
N ALA A 48 25.29 5.74 26.00
CA ALA A 48 26.71 5.45 25.88
C ALA A 48 27.20 5.35 24.43
N ASP A 49 26.30 5.41 23.44
CA ASP A 49 26.59 5.13 22.02
C ASP A 49 27.28 3.77 21.80
N GLU A 50 26.90 2.75 22.59
CA GLU A 50 27.58 1.46 22.60
C GLU A 50 27.19 0.60 21.38
N ARG A 51 28.09 0.51 20.40
CA ARG A 51 27.90 -0.29 19.17
C ARG A 51 28.52 -1.69 19.29
N SER A 52 27.94 -2.52 20.15
CA SER A 52 28.41 -3.88 20.46
C SER A 52 27.43 -4.96 20.02
N GLU A 53 27.88 -6.22 19.98
CA GLU A 53 27.02 -7.39 19.71
C GLU A 53 25.83 -7.47 20.68
N ARG A 54 26.08 -7.31 21.99
CA ARG A 54 25.00 -7.31 23.00
C ARG A 54 24.00 -6.18 22.80
N ALA A 55 24.45 -5.02 22.31
CA ALA A 55 23.57 -3.90 22.03
C ALA A 55 22.71 -4.17 20.79
N LEU A 56 23.27 -4.83 19.77
CA LEU A 56 22.53 -5.31 18.61
C LEU A 56 21.47 -6.35 19.02
N ASP A 57 21.83 -7.36 19.81
CA ASP A 57 20.90 -8.37 20.32
C ASP A 57 19.78 -7.75 21.19
N LEU A 58 20.11 -6.73 21.99
CA LEU A 58 19.11 -5.99 22.75
C LEU A 58 18.09 -5.30 21.85
N THR A 59 18.52 -4.75 20.71
CA THR A 59 17.57 -4.11 19.79
C THR A 59 16.52 -5.08 19.29
N GLU A 60 16.88 -6.32 18.99
CA GLU A 60 15.94 -7.36 18.59
C GLU A 60 14.91 -7.62 19.70
N LYS A 61 15.36 -7.74 20.96
CA LYS A 61 14.46 -7.93 22.10
C LYS A 61 13.49 -6.77 22.28
N VAL A 62 13.97 -5.53 22.14
CA VAL A 62 13.14 -4.33 22.23
C VAL A 62 12.15 -4.24 21.05
N ILE A 63 12.56 -4.66 19.85
CA ILE A 63 11.67 -4.73 18.67
C ILE A 63 10.56 -5.76 18.89
N ALA A 64 10.87 -6.92 19.44
CA ALA A 64 9.87 -7.94 19.78
C ALA A 64 8.84 -7.41 20.80
N LEU A 65 9.25 -6.52 21.71
CA LEU A 65 8.37 -5.89 22.70
C LEU A 65 7.59 -4.69 22.15
N ASN A 66 8.17 -3.94 21.23
CA ASN A 66 7.54 -2.79 20.56
C ASN A 66 8.22 -2.49 19.22
N ALA A 67 7.75 -3.14 18.16
CA ALA A 67 8.26 -2.96 16.81
C ALA A 67 8.03 -1.54 16.26
N ALA A 68 7.18 -0.71 16.88
CA ALA A 68 6.92 0.66 16.43
C ALA A 68 7.96 1.68 16.94
N ASN A 69 8.88 1.28 17.82
CA ASN A 69 9.90 2.17 18.38
C ASN A 69 10.97 2.51 17.33
N TYR A 70 10.77 3.59 16.56
CA TYR A 70 11.68 4.00 15.49
C TYR A 70 13.11 4.31 15.95
N THR A 71 13.31 4.70 17.22
CA THR A 71 14.65 4.97 17.77
C THR A 71 15.48 3.68 17.83
N VAL A 72 14.86 2.56 18.25
CA VAL A 72 15.56 1.28 18.31
C VAL A 72 15.98 0.80 16.91
N TRP A 73 15.14 1.03 15.90
CA TRP A 73 15.45 0.69 14.51
C TRP A 73 16.60 1.52 13.95
N GLY A 74 16.66 2.81 14.30
CA GLY A 74 17.81 3.67 13.97
C GLY A 74 19.09 3.13 14.59
N PHE A 75 19.06 2.90 15.91
CA PHE A 75 20.20 2.38 16.65
C PHE A 75 20.66 1.00 16.16
N ARG A 76 19.72 0.11 15.80
CA ARG A 76 20.02 -1.20 15.21
C ARG A 76 20.81 -1.07 13.92
N ARG A 77 20.38 -0.21 12.99
CA ARG A 77 21.09 0.01 11.71
C ARG A 77 22.51 0.54 11.92
N ASP A 78 22.68 1.47 12.83
CA ASP A 78 24.00 1.98 13.20
C ASP A 78 24.89 0.88 13.79
N CYS A 79 24.35 0.00 14.64
CA CYS A 79 25.10 -1.15 15.18
C CYS A 79 25.51 -2.13 14.07
N ILE A 80 24.61 -2.45 13.14
CA ILE A 80 24.89 -3.31 11.97
C ILE A 80 26.07 -2.74 11.16
N ASP A 81 26.02 -1.42 10.85
CA ASP A 81 27.09 -0.74 10.13
C ASP A 81 28.42 -0.74 10.91
N ALA A 82 28.39 -0.41 12.20
CA ALA A 82 29.59 -0.34 13.05
C ALA A 82 30.27 -1.71 13.26
N LEU A 83 29.47 -2.77 13.35
CA LEU A 83 29.95 -4.15 13.53
C LEU A 83 30.32 -4.82 12.19
N GLY A 84 30.01 -4.19 11.04
CA GLY A 84 30.25 -4.77 9.72
C GLY A 84 29.43 -6.03 9.47
N LYS A 85 28.19 -6.08 9.97
CA LYS A 85 27.26 -7.21 9.79
C LYS A 85 26.78 -7.32 8.35
N ASP A 86 26.37 -8.51 7.96
CA ASP A 86 25.81 -8.76 6.63
C ASP A 86 24.37 -8.25 6.54
N TRP A 87 24.14 -7.31 5.61
CA TRP A 87 22.81 -6.78 5.33
C TRP A 87 21.86 -7.81 4.68
N ALA A 88 22.39 -8.89 4.11
CA ALA A 88 21.59 -9.99 3.58
C ALA A 88 21.01 -10.84 4.73
N GLU A 89 21.82 -11.14 5.75
CA GLU A 89 21.34 -11.81 6.97
C GLU A 89 20.29 -10.95 7.68
N GLU A 90 20.49 -9.64 7.77
CA GLU A 90 19.50 -8.72 8.34
C GLU A 90 18.20 -8.66 7.51
N LEU A 91 18.32 -8.72 6.17
CA LEU A 91 17.15 -8.78 5.29
C LEU A 91 16.35 -10.07 5.54
N MET A 92 17.03 -11.21 5.76
CA MET A 92 16.36 -12.45 6.15
C MET A 92 15.67 -12.33 7.50
N TRP A 93 16.34 -11.76 8.50
CA TRP A 93 15.74 -11.53 9.82
C TRP A 93 14.48 -10.66 9.76
N VAL A 94 14.49 -9.54 9.02
CA VAL A 94 13.27 -8.71 8.87
C VAL A 94 12.21 -9.36 7.98
N THR A 95 12.58 -10.35 7.14
CA THR A 95 11.63 -11.17 6.37
C THR A 95 10.78 -12.01 7.30
N GLU A 96 11.39 -12.65 8.30
CA GLU A 96 10.69 -13.47 9.29
C GLU A 96 9.77 -12.64 10.19
N LEU A 97 10.12 -11.38 10.46
CA LEU A 97 9.34 -10.48 11.32
C LEU A 97 8.13 -9.85 10.62
N ALA A 98 8.16 -9.71 9.29
CA ALA A 98 7.15 -8.97 8.55
C ALA A 98 5.73 -9.55 8.61
N PRO A 99 5.51 -10.88 8.52
CA PRO A 99 4.17 -11.49 8.63
C PRO A 99 3.48 -11.20 9.97
N ASP A 100 4.22 -11.16 11.08
CA ASP A 100 3.66 -10.87 12.41
C ASP A 100 3.34 -9.38 12.61
N ASN A 101 3.95 -8.51 11.81
CA ASN A 101 3.85 -7.06 11.94
C ASN A 101 3.61 -6.37 10.58
N PRO A 102 2.59 -6.81 9.80
CA PRO A 102 2.46 -6.48 8.38
C PRO A 102 2.09 -5.01 8.13
N LYS A 103 1.64 -4.30 9.16
CA LYS A 103 1.20 -2.89 9.12
C LYS A 103 2.14 -1.95 9.90
N ASN A 104 3.37 -2.39 10.14
CA ASN A 104 4.38 -1.62 10.86
C ASN A 104 5.28 -0.83 9.90
N TYR A 105 5.27 0.51 10.01
CA TYR A 105 6.08 1.38 9.14
C TYR A 105 7.59 1.12 9.24
N GLN A 106 8.10 0.84 10.44
CA GLN A 106 9.51 0.70 10.70
C GLN A 106 10.09 -0.56 10.06
N ILE A 107 9.36 -1.68 10.06
CA ILE A 107 9.75 -2.93 9.40
C ILE A 107 9.90 -2.70 7.90
N TRP A 108 8.88 -2.14 7.25
CA TRP A 108 8.93 -1.86 5.82
C TRP A 108 10.01 -0.85 5.45
N HIS A 109 10.26 0.14 6.32
CA HIS A 109 11.35 1.09 6.13
C HIS A 109 12.73 0.43 6.29
N HIS A 110 12.90 -0.41 7.32
CA HIS A 110 14.14 -1.11 7.58
C HIS A 110 14.48 -2.11 6.48
N ARG A 111 13.49 -2.83 5.96
CA ARG A 111 13.63 -3.67 4.77
C ARG A 111 14.17 -2.88 3.56
N ARG A 112 13.65 -1.65 3.33
CA ARG A 112 14.19 -0.76 2.27
C ARG A 112 15.64 -0.36 2.55
N CYS A 113 16.00 -0.09 3.80
CA CYS A 113 17.39 0.21 4.17
C CYS A 113 18.32 -0.97 3.83
N CYS A 114 17.92 -2.19 4.16
CA CYS A 114 18.68 -3.41 3.83
C CYS A 114 18.86 -3.54 2.31
N LEU A 115 17.78 -3.43 1.53
CA LEU A 115 17.83 -3.52 0.06
C LEU A 115 18.71 -2.43 -0.56
N LYS A 116 18.70 -1.20 -0.02
CA LYS A 116 19.59 -0.12 -0.48
C LYS A 116 21.06 -0.41 -0.22
N LYS A 117 21.39 -1.03 0.93
CA LYS A 117 22.76 -1.43 1.27
C LYS A 117 23.26 -2.55 0.36
N LEU A 118 22.37 -3.45 -0.04
CA LEU A 118 22.67 -4.56 -0.94
C LEU A 118 22.68 -4.17 -2.43
N GLY A 119 22.06 -3.04 -2.80
CA GLY A 119 21.85 -2.69 -4.20
C GLY A 119 20.73 -3.49 -4.87
N GLY A 120 19.80 -4.03 -4.08
CA GLY A 120 18.70 -4.89 -4.51
C GLY A 120 18.84 -6.33 -4.00
N HIS A 121 17.79 -7.13 -4.17
CA HIS A 121 17.79 -8.56 -3.88
C HIS A 121 16.92 -9.29 -4.92
N PRO A 122 17.39 -10.39 -5.52
CA PRO A 122 16.65 -11.08 -6.59
C PRO A 122 15.28 -11.60 -6.12
N ASP A 123 15.19 -12.01 -4.85
CA ASP A 123 13.98 -12.63 -4.31
C ASP A 123 12.99 -11.63 -3.71
N GLU A 124 13.24 -10.32 -3.79
CA GLU A 124 12.34 -9.34 -3.17
C GLU A 124 10.94 -9.34 -3.78
N LEU A 125 10.85 -9.47 -5.11
CA LEU A 125 9.55 -9.59 -5.78
C LEU A 125 8.87 -10.92 -5.45
N ALA A 126 9.63 -12.01 -5.29
CA ALA A 126 9.07 -13.30 -4.88
C ALA A 126 8.50 -13.23 -3.45
N PHE A 127 9.23 -12.63 -2.51
CA PHE A 127 8.75 -12.35 -1.17
C PHE A 127 7.44 -11.54 -1.20
N LEU A 128 7.36 -10.49 -2.01
CA LEU A 128 6.16 -9.66 -2.13
C LEU A 128 5.00 -10.38 -2.83
N ASP A 129 5.29 -11.25 -3.80
CA ASP A 129 4.31 -12.12 -4.44
C ASP A 129 3.67 -13.02 -3.39
N ASP A 130 4.49 -13.75 -2.63
CA ASP A 130 4.04 -14.64 -1.55
C ASP A 130 3.25 -13.84 -0.51
N PHE A 131 3.80 -12.73 -0.01
CA PHE A 131 3.15 -11.90 1.02
C PHE A 131 1.78 -11.35 0.59
N LEU A 132 1.59 -10.99 -0.69
CA LEU A 132 0.33 -10.45 -1.20
C LEU A 132 -0.67 -11.52 -1.62
N THR A 133 -0.23 -12.76 -1.81
CA THR A 133 -1.06 -13.89 -2.23
C THR A 133 -1.30 -14.92 -1.13
N ASP A 134 -0.62 -14.76 0.01
CA ASP A 134 -0.76 -15.62 1.18
C ASP A 134 -2.20 -15.60 1.70
N GLU A 135 -2.85 -16.76 1.62
CA GLU A 135 -4.22 -16.96 2.07
C GLU A 135 -4.34 -16.87 3.60
N GLU A 136 -3.28 -17.16 4.36
CA GLU A 136 -3.29 -17.07 5.83
C GLU A 136 -3.21 -15.61 6.32
N LEU A 137 -2.56 -14.72 5.54
CA LEU A 137 -2.47 -13.29 5.88
C LEU A 137 -3.76 -12.51 5.56
N GLU A 138 -4.59 -13.01 4.64
CA GLU A 138 -5.83 -12.39 4.16
C GLU A 138 -5.72 -10.88 3.82
N ASP A 139 -4.52 -10.38 3.45
CA ASP A 139 -4.24 -8.95 3.23
C ASP A 139 -3.62 -8.65 1.87
N ALA A 140 -4.23 -9.17 0.80
CA ALA A 140 -3.91 -8.85 -0.59
C ALA A 140 -4.00 -7.34 -0.95
N LYS A 141 -4.46 -6.52 0.00
CA LYS A 141 -4.63 -5.07 -0.10
C LYS A 141 -3.67 -4.32 0.83
N ASN A 142 -2.68 -5.00 1.40
CA ASN A 142 -1.72 -4.40 2.33
C ASN A 142 -1.03 -3.19 1.69
N TYR A 143 -1.30 -2.00 2.22
CA TYR A 143 -0.81 -0.76 1.64
C TYR A 143 0.72 -0.66 1.66
N HIS A 144 1.35 -1.20 2.72
CA HIS A 144 2.79 -1.16 2.85
C HIS A 144 3.49 -2.08 1.85
N ALA A 145 2.98 -3.30 1.66
CA ALA A 145 3.51 -4.24 0.68
C ALA A 145 3.38 -3.68 -0.76
N TRP A 146 2.21 -3.14 -1.14
CA TRP A 146 2.04 -2.50 -2.44
C TRP A 146 2.96 -1.27 -2.63
N ALA A 147 3.07 -0.41 -1.61
CA ALA A 147 3.98 0.74 -1.66
C ALA A 147 5.45 0.30 -1.69
N HIS A 148 5.81 -0.79 -1.02
CA HIS A 148 7.14 -1.38 -1.06
C HIS A 148 7.44 -1.95 -2.44
N ARG A 149 6.52 -2.73 -3.03
CA ARG A 149 6.62 -3.26 -4.39
C ARG A 149 6.85 -2.16 -5.42
N GLN A 150 6.06 -1.08 -5.39
CA GLN A 150 6.26 0.06 -6.28
C GLN A 150 7.64 0.69 -6.14
N TRP A 151 8.14 0.81 -4.91
CA TRP A 151 9.48 1.31 -4.67
C TRP A 151 10.55 0.35 -5.23
N VAL A 152 10.47 -0.95 -4.95
CA VAL A 152 11.41 -1.98 -5.44
C VAL A 152 11.48 -1.97 -6.97
N VAL A 153 10.33 -2.08 -7.64
CA VAL A 153 10.23 -2.09 -9.09
C VAL A 153 10.85 -0.83 -9.70
N LYS A 154 10.58 0.34 -9.10
CA LYS A 154 11.09 1.62 -9.61
C LYS A 154 12.59 1.81 -9.34
N GLU A 155 13.05 1.50 -8.13
CA GLU A 155 14.43 1.70 -7.69
C GLU A 155 15.39 0.80 -8.49
N PHE A 156 15.00 -0.46 -8.71
CA PHE A 156 15.85 -1.47 -9.35
C PHE A 156 15.47 -1.77 -10.81
N GLY A 157 14.51 -1.04 -11.37
CA GLY A 157 14.09 -1.19 -12.77
C GLY A 157 13.42 -2.52 -13.11
N LEU A 158 12.80 -3.19 -12.12
CA LEU A 158 12.24 -4.54 -12.23
C LEU A 158 10.81 -4.52 -12.78
N TRP A 159 10.62 -3.94 -13.97
CA TRP A 159 9.30 -3.80 -14.59
C TRP A 159 8.80 -5.08 -15.29
N GLU A 160 9.72 -5.98 -15.66
CA GLU A 160 9.39 -7.23 -16.32
C GLU A 160 8.56 -8.13 -15.41
N GLY A 161 7.46 -8.68 -15.93
CA GLY A 161 6.54 -9.54 -15.17
C GLY A 161 5.50 -8.82 -14.31
N GLU A 162 5.62 -7.50 -14.07
CA GLU A 162 4.68 -6.77 -13.19
C GLU A 162 3.24 -6.75 -13.70
N LEU A 163 3.03 -6.63 -15.03
CA LEU A 163 1.67 -6.74 -15.59
C LEU A 163 1.10 -8.16 -15.46
N ALA A 164 1.95 -9.19 -15.51
CA ALA A 164 1.50 -10.57 -15.27
C ALA A 164 1.11 -10.78 -13.80
N PHE A 165 1.85 -10.19 -12.86
CA PHE A 165 1.46 -10.18 -11.45
C PHE A 165 0.12 -9.46 -11.23
N VAL A 166 -0.08 -8.31 -11.86
CA VAL A 166 -1.37 -7.61 -11.83
C VAL A 166 -2.52 -8.48 -12.32
N GLU A 167 -2.37 -9.20 -13.44
CA GLU A 167 -3.43 -10.12 -13.91
C GLU A 167 -3.70 -11.23 -12.91
N ARG A 168 -2.68 -11.86 -12.30
CA ARG A 168 -2.87 -12.86 -11.24
C ARG A 168 -3.68 -12.31 -10.06
N MET A 169 -3.34 -11.11 -9.58
CA MET A 169 -4.07 -10.47 -8.47
C MET A 169 -5.53 -10.18 -8.82
N LEU A 170 -5.81 -9.84 -10.08
CA LEU A 170 -7.17 -9.59 -10.57
C LEU A 170 -7.96 -10.87 -10.88
N GLU A 171 -7.28 -11.98 -11.18
CA GLU A 171 -7.89 -13.31 -11.26
C GLU A 171 -8.36 -13.79 -9.89
N MET A 172 -7.57 -13.51 -8.84
CA MET A 172 -7.95 -13.80 -7.44
C MET A 172 -9.10 -12.89 -6.95
N ASP A 173 -8.99 -11.57 -7.15
CA ASP A 173 -10.05 -10.61 -6.83
C ASP A 173 -10.12 -9.52 -7.89
N ILE A 174 -11.08 -9.65 -8.81
CA ILE A 174 -11.33 -8.64 -9.86
C ILE A 174 -11.74 -7.26 -9.30
N ARG A 175 -12.09 -7.15 -8.02
CA ARG A 175 -12.38 -5.89 -7.33
C ARG A 175 -11.17 -5.31 -6.58
N ASN A 176 -9.99 -5.93 -6.67
CA ASN A 176 -8.78 -5.46 -6.00
C ASN A 176 -8.29 -4.12 -6.58
N ASN A 177 -8.69 -3.01 -5.95
CA ASN A 177 -8.28 -1.68 -6.37
C ASN A 177 -6.75 -1.45 -6.33
N SER A 178 -6.03 -2.13 -5.44
CA SER A 178 -4.57 -2.04 -5.38
C SER A 178 -3.92 -2.61 -6.64
N ALA A 179 -4.48 -3.68 -7.21
CA ALA A 179 -4.02 -4.24 -8.48
C ALA A 179 -4.31 -3.33 -9.69
N TYR A 180 -5.50 -2.69 -9.75
CA TYR A 180 -5.76 -1.66 -10.78
C TYR A 180 -4.83 -0.45 -10.64
N ASN A 181 -4.57 -0.02 -9.40
CA ASN A 181 -3.60 1.04 -9.13
C ASN A 181 -2.19 0.63 -9.56
N GLN A 182 -1.76 -0.60 -9.29
CA GLN A 182 -0.47 -1.12 -9.76
C GLN A 182 -0.41 -1.16 -11.29
N ARG A 183 -1.49 -1.60 -11.96
CA ARG A 183 -1.55 -1.55 -13.42
C ARG A 183 -1.30 -0.14 -13.95
N MET A 184 -2.04 0.84 -13.42
CA MET A 184 -1.89 2.24 -13.81
C MET A 184 -0.47 2.75 -13.53
N PHE A 185 0.11 2.37 -12.39
CA PHE A 185 1.48 2.69 -12.03
C PHE A 185 2.48 2.14 -13.07
N VAL A 186 2.38 0.86 -13.43
CA VAL A 186 3.29 0.22 -14.40
C VAL A 186 3.16 0.87 -15.76
N ILE A 187 1.94 1.06 -16.28
CA ILE A 187 1.74 1.64 -17.62
C ILE A 187 2.28 3.08 -17.67
N LYS A 188 2.06 3.90 -16.64
CA LYS A 188 2.57 5.29 -16.58
C LYS A 188 4.10 5.39 -16.55
N HIS A 189 4.79 4.36 -16.05
CA HIS A 189 6.26 4.37 -15.96
C HIS A 189 6.95 3.66 -17.12
N THR A 190 6.24 2.79 -17.85
CA THR A 190 6.81 1.98 -18.95
C THR A 190 6.35 2.42 -20.34
N THR A 191 5.39 3.34 -20.43
CA THR A 191 4.84 3.85 -21.70
C THR A 191 4.63 5.36 -21.65
N ASP A 192 4.36 5.97 -22.82
CA ASP A 192 4.05 7.40 -22.94
C ASP A 192 2.57 7.76 -22.65
N MET A 193 1.73 6.76 -22.36
CA MET A 193 0.27 6.93 -22.26
C MET A 193 -0.33 7.69 -23.45
N GLY A 194 0.22 7.47 -24.65
CA GLY A 194 -0.33 7.99 -25.91
C GLY A 194 -1.66 7.33 -26.27
N ARG A 195 -2.31 7.83 -27.33
CA ARG A 195 -3.62 7.32 -27.79
C ARG A 195 -3.66 5.80 -28.00
N PRO A 196 -2.67 5.15 -28.67
CA PRO A 196 -2.69 3.70 -28.86
C PRO A 196 -2.68 2.91 -27.55
N VAL A 197 -1.93 3.40 -26.55
CA VAL A 197 -1.88 2.77 -25.22
C VAL A 197 -3.21 2.95 -24.51
N ARG A 198 -3.80 4.14 -24.56
CA ARG A 198 -5.10 4.40 -23.91
C ARG A 198 -6.22 3.59 -24.55
N GLU A 199 -6.27 3.47 -25.87
CA GLU A 199 -7.25 2.65 -26.59
C GLU A 199 -7.14 1.18 -26.17
N ARG A 200 -5.91 0.63 -26.14
CA ARG A 200 -5.67 -0.72 -25.61
C ARG A 200 -6.15 -0.88 -24.17
N GLU A 201 -5.84 0.07 -23.30
CA GLU A 201 -6.24 0.00 -21.89
C GLU A 201 -7.74 0.20 -21.68
N VAL A 202 -8.41 0.99 -22.54
CA VAL A 202 -9.86 1.11 -22.60
C VAL A 202 -10.48 -0.23 -22.98
N ASP A 203 -10.02 -0.86 -24.06
CA ASP A 203 -10.52 -2.17 -24.47
C ASP A 203 -10.32 -3.22 -23.37
N TRP A 204 -9.14 -3.21 -22.74
CA TRP A 204 -8.83 -4.11 -21.63
C TRP A 204 -9.77 -3.90 -20.43
N VAL A 205 -10.00 -2.66 -19.99
CA VAL A 205 -10.85 -2.41 -18.82
C VAL A 205 -12.32 -2.63 -19.12
N LEU A 206 -12.78 -2.38 -20.35
CA LEU A 206 -14.14 -2.70 -20.78
C LEU A 206 -14.42 -4.20 -20.71
N GLN A 207 -13.44 -5.06 -20.99
CA GLN A 207 -13.58 -6.51 -20.78
C GLN A 207 -13.75 -6.86 -19.30
N LYS A 208 -13.03 -6.19 -18.38
CA LYS A 208 -13.20 -6.40 -16.92
C LYS A 208 -14.56 -5.87 -16.43
N ILE A 209 -15.01 -4.72 -16.93
CA ILE A 209 -16.35 -4.16 -16.65
C ILE A 209 -17.44 -5.13 -17.15
N ALA A 210 -17.28 -5.73 -18.33
CA ALA A 210 -18.26 -6.67 -18.85
C ALA A 210 -18.47 -7.90 -17.94
N GLN A 211 -17.39 -8.38 -17.31
CA GLN A 211 -17.42 -9.47 -16.34
C GLN A 211 -18.12 -9.06 -15.04
N VAL A 212 -17.79 -7.90 -14.48
CA VAL A 212 -18.39 -7.38 -13.25
C VAL A 212 -18.82 -5.92 -13.41
N PRO A 213 -20.03 -5.66 -13.94
CA PRO A 213 -20.47 -4.31 -14.31
C PRO A 213 -20.61 -3.33 -13.14
N ASN A 214 -20.78 -3.84 -11.92
CA ASN A 214 -20.89 -3.04 -10.71
C ASN A 214 -19.57 -2.96 -9.92
N ASN A 215 -18.42 -3.22 -10.57
CA ASN A 215 -17.11 -3.10 -9.95
C ASN A 215 -16.56 -1.67 -10.06
N ASP A 216 -16.65 -0.91 -8.97
CA ASP A 216 -16.16 0.47 -8.88
C ASP A 216 -14.69 0.63 -9.31
N SER A 217 -13.82 -0.34 -8.99
CA SER A 217 -12.39 -0.26 -9.30
C SER A 217 -12.13 -0.24 -10.80
N SER A 218 -12.87 -1.04 -11.58
CA SER A 218 -12.73 -1.07 -13.04
C SER A 218 -13.22 0.24 -13.69
N TRP A 219 -14.31 0.82 -13.19
CA TRP A 219 -14.79 2.14 -13.65
C TRP A 219 -13.82 3.27 -13.25
N ALA A 220 -13.27 3.22 -12.04
CA ALA A 220 -12.25 4.17 -11.59
C ALA A 220 -10.98 4.10 -12.44
N TYR A 221 -10.53 2.87 -12.76
CA TYR A 221 -9.40 2.66 -13.68
C TYR A 221 -9.67 3.25 -15.05
N LEU A 222 -10.85 2.97 -15.63
CA LEU A 222 -11.27 3.53 -16.91
C LEU A 222 -11.19 5.07 -16.90
N ARG A 223 -11.78 5.72 -15.89
CA ARG A 223 -11.72 7.18 -15.73
C ARG A 223 -10.27 7.69 -15.64
N GLY A 224 -9.39 6.95 -14.96
CA GLY A 224 -7.96 7.27 -14.90
C GLY A 224 -7.26 7.15 -16.25
N VAL A 225 -7.58 6.12 -17.05
CA VAL A 225 -7.00 5.90 -18.40
C VAL A 225 -7.39 7.01 -19.36
N VAL A 226 -8.61 7.54 -19.28
CA VAL A 226 -9.10 8.59 -20.19
C VAL A 226 -9.09 10.00 -19.59
N ALA A 227 -8.48 10.16 -18.41
CA ALA A 227 -8.38 11.46 -17.75
C ALA A 227 -7.74 12.52 -18.66
N GLY A 228 -8.41 13.67 -18.80
CA GLY A 228 -7.99 14.78 -19.67
C GLY A 228 -8.17 14.53 -21.17
N GLN A 229 -8.86 13.45 -21.56
CA GLN A 229 -9.23 13.16 -22.94
C GLN A 229 -10.73 13.42 -23.14
N GLY A 230 -11.17 13.68 -24.37
CA GLY A 230 -12.60 13.69 -24.69
C GLY A 230 -13.14 12.26 -24.73
N LEU A 231 -14.12 11.94 -23.88
CA LEU A 231 -14.76 10.62 -23.82
C LEU A 231 -15.37 10.24 -25.17
N SER A 232 -15.99 11.22 -25.83
CA SER A 232 -16.58 11.12 -27.16
C SER A 232 -15.58 10.80 -28.28
N SER A 233 -14.28 10.84 -28.00
CA SER A 233 -13.21 10.44 -28.95
C SER A 233 -12.87 8.95 -28.91
N TYR A 234 -13.59 8.16 -28.11
CA TYR A 234 -13.43 6.70 -28.01
C TYR A 234 -14.76 6.01 -28.36
N ASP A 235 -14.86 5.46 -29.57
CA ASP A 235 -16.09 4.75 -30.01
C ASP A 235 -16.44 3.57 -29.11
N ALA A 236 -15.42 2.88 -28.57
CA ALA A 236 -15.60 1.79 -27.63
C ALA A 236 -16.36 2.22 -26.35
N LEU A 237 -16.13 3.44 -25.86
CA LEU A 237 -16.84 3.96 -24.68
C LEU A 237 -18.29 4.24 -24.98
N LYS A 238 -18.60 4.81 -26.15
CA LYS A 238 -19.99 5.08 -26.56
C LYS A 238 -20.79 3.79 -26.67
N MET A 239 -20.22 2.81 -27.37
CA MET A 239 -20.85 1.49 -27.52
C MET A 239 -21.05 0.80 -26.17
N ALA A 240 -20.02 0.81 -25.32
CA ALA A 240 -20.09 0.17 -24.01
C ALA A 240 -21.07 0.87 -23.06
N ALA A 241 -21.13 2.21 -23.03
CA ALA A 241 -22.06 2.96 -22.21
C ALA A 241 -23.52 2.62 -22.56
N GLY A 242 -23.87 2.71 -23.85
CA GLY A 242 -25.20 2.34 -24.34
C GLY A 242 -25.58 0.90 -23.98
N ALA A 243 -24.72 -0.07 -24.31
CA ALA A 243 -24.97 -1.48 -24.03
C ALA A 243 -25.10 -1.77 -22.52
N MET A 244 -24.33 -1.11 -21.66
CA MET A 244 -24.43 -1.28 -20.20
C MET A 244 -25.69 -0.62 -19.63
N CYS A 245 -26.15 0.48 -20.21
CA CYS A 245 -27.41 1.14 -19.83
C CYS A 245 -28.66 0.31 -20.19
N GLU A 246 -28.57 -0.62 -21.14
CA GLU A 246 -29.65 -1.55 -21.49
C GLU A 246 -29.84 -2.69 -20.48
N ARG A 247 -28.90 -2.88 -19.54
CA ARG A 247 -29.00 -3.91 -18.50
C ARG A 247 -30.07 -3.55 -17.48
N MET A 248 -30.62 -4.56 -16.79
CA MET A 248 -31.67 -4.39 -15.79
C MET A 248 -31.27 -4.99 -14.42
N PRO A 249 -31.02 -4.17 -13.38
CA PRO A 249 -30.85 -2.72 -13.43
C PRO A 249 -29.52 -2.32 -14.14
N PRO A 250 -29.45 -1.12 -14.74
CA PRO A 250 -28.22 -0.62 -15.31
C PRO A 250 -27.21 -0.27 -14.21
N PRO A 251 -25.90 -0.50 -14.40
CA PRO A 251 -24.88 -0.03 -13.49
C PRO A 251 -24.89 1.50 -13.38
N LEU A 252 -24.79 2.04 -12.17
CA LEU A 252 -24.78 3.49 -11.94
C LEU A 252 -23.65 4.19 -12.72
N HIS A 253 -22.46 3.58 -12.75
CA HIS A 253 -21.32 4.10 -13.51
C HIS A 253 -21.55 4.14 -15.02
N ALA A 254 -22.37 3.24 -15.57
CA ALA A 254 -22.73 3.28 -16.98
C ALA A 254 -23.68 4.45 -17.28
N ILE A 255 -24.65 4.71 -16.40
CA ILE A 255 -25.52 5.88 -16.50
C ILE A 255 -24.69 7.17 -16.39
N GLU A 256 -23.72 7.21 -15.47
CA GLU A 256 -22.80 8.34 -15.34
C GLU A 256 -21.95 8.54 -16.60
N LEU A 257 -21.38 7.48 -17.16
CA LEU A 257 -20.60 7.57 -18.41
C LEU A 257 -21.47 8.06 -19.58
N GLN A 258 -22.69 7.54 -19.71
CA GLN A 258 -23.63 8.00 -20.74
C GLN A 258 -24.00 9.47 -20.55
N ALA A 259 -24.26 9.91 -19.31
CA ALA A 259 -24.56 11.31 -19.02
C ALA A 259 -23.40 12.23 -19.41
N ASP A 260 -22.17 11.83 -19.12
CA ASP A 260 -20.97 12.58 -19.49
C ASP A 260 -20.77 12.67 -21.01
N LEU A 261 -21.00 11.57 -21.73
CA LEU A 261 -20.97 11.55 -23.19
C LEU A 261 -22.03 12.50 -23.79
N CYS A 262 -23.26 12.48 -23.28
CA CYS A 262 -24.31 13.41 -23.69
C CYS A 262 -23.90 14.87 -23.46
N VAL A 263 -23.20 15.18 -22.36
CA VAL A 263 -22.67 16.54 -22.11
C VAL A 263 -21.63 16.92 -23.17
N GLU A 264 -20.66 16.06 -23.47
CA GLU A 264 -19.63 16.34 -24.49
C GLU A 264 -20.21 16.52 -25.90
N GLU A 265 -21.24 15.75 -26.24
CA GLU A 265 -21.89 15.79 -27.56
C GLU A 265 -22.94 16.90 -27.69
N GLY A 266 -23.28 17.59 -26.59
CA GLY A 266 -24.27 18.67 -26.58
C GLY A 266 -25.73 18.22 -26.43
N SER A 267 -25.98 16.95 -26.12
CA SER A 267 -27.30 16.36 -25.82
C SER A 267 -27.76 16.71 -24.40
N LYS A 268 -27.98 18.01 -24.15
CA LYS A 268 -28.19 18.59 -22.80
C LYS A 268 -29.38 18.02 -22.03
N ASP A 269 -30.52 17.85 -22.69
CA ASP A 269 -31.75 17.38 -22.04
C ASP A 269 -31.63 15.93 -21.60
N GLU A 270 -30.98 15.10 -22.42
CA GLU A 270 -30.69 13.71 -22.09
C GLU A 270 -29.71 13.62 -20.91
N ALA A 271 -28.61 14.39 -20.94
CA ALA A 271 -27.68 14.46 -19.81
C ALA A 271 -28.36 14.84 -18.50
N LYS A 272 -29.22 15.87 -18.50
CA LYS A 272 -30.00 16.29 -17.32
C LYS A 272 -30.94 15.20 -16.82
N SER A 273 -31.58 14.48 -17.74
CA SER A 273 -32.47 13.35 -17.41
C SER A 273 -31.69 12.23 -16.72
N LEU A 274 -30.52 11.86 -17.27
CA LEU A 274 -29.66 10.82 -16.70
C LEU A 274 -29.10 11.21 -15.32
N PHE A 275 -28.66 12.47 -15.13
CA PHE A 275 -28.25 12.94 -13.80
C PHE A 275 -29.41 12.96 -12.80
N SER A 276 -30.62 13.32 -13.22
CA SER A 276 -31.81 13.24 -12.35
C SER A 276 -32.13 11.80 -11.96
N LYS A 277 -31.97 10.85 -12.90
CA LYS A 277 -32.08 9.41 -12.61
C LYS A 277 -31.05 8.96 -11.59
N LEU A 278 -29.78 9.34 -11.76
CA LEU A 278 -28.72 9.06 -10.77
C LEU A 278 -29.05 9.66 -9.40
N ALA A 279 -29.64 10.85 -9.33
CA ALA A 279 -30.06 11.45 -8.06
C ALA A 279 -31.12 10.61 -7.31
N SER A 280 -31.96 9.89 -8.04
CA SER A 280 -32.95 8.94 -7.50
C SER A 280 -32.29 7.61 -7.12
N ASP A 281 -31.52 7.03 -8.03
CA ASP A 281 -31.00 5.66 -7.91
C ASP A 281 -29.77 5.58 -6.98
N ASP A 282 -29.09 6.70 -6.76
CA ASP A 282 -27.93 6.85 -5.88
C ASP A 282 -28.14 8.00 -4.89
N SER A 283 -29.04 7.74 -3.95
CA SER A 283 -29.52 8.71 -2.97
C SER A 283 -28.41 9.28 -2.09
N ILE A 284 -27.33 8.53 -1.84
CA ILE A 284 -26.16 8.99 -1.08
C ILE A 284 -25.49 10.16 -1.80
N ARG A 285 -25.38 10.10 -3.13
CA ARG A 285 -24.79 11.16 -3.97
C ARG A 285 -25.83 12.06 -4.64
N ALA A 286 -27.10 12.04 -4.22
CA ALA A 286 -28.18 12.82 -4.83
C ALA A 286 -27.86 14.32 -4.96
N LYS A 287 -27.25 14.93 -3.93
CA LYS A 287 -26.83 16.34 -3.97
C LYS A 287 -25.78 16.61 -5.05
N TYR A 288 -24.84 15.67 -5.24
CA TYR A 288 -23.82 15.75 -6.27
C TYR A 288 -24.44 15.64 -7.66
N TRP A 289 -25.36 14.69 -7.87
CA TRP A 289 -26.05 14.52 -9.16
C TRP A 289 -26.93 15.72 -9.54
N ASN A 290 -27.67 16.27 -8.58
CA ASN A 290 -28.44 17.50 -8.80
C ASN A 290 -27.54 18.69 -9.14
N TRP A 291 -26.37 18.79 -8.49
CA TRP A 291 -25.37 19.80 -8.84
C TRP A 291 -24.84 19.59 -10.27
N ARG A 292 -24.49 18.36 -10.66
CA ARG A 292 -24.05 18.02 -12.03
C ARG A 292 -25.10 18.40 -13.07
N ALA A 293 -26.38 18.07 -12.85
CA ALA A 293 -27.48 18.45 -13.74
C ALA A 293 -27.60 19.97 -13.93
N ALA A 294 -27.41 20.74 -12.85
CA ALA A 294 -27.44 22.20 -12.89
C ALA A 294 -26.25 22.83 -13.64
N GLN A 295 -25.11 22.13 -13.76
CA GLN A 295 -23.96 22.59 -14.54
C GLN A 295 -24.11 22.40 -16.05
N VAL A 296 -25.09 21.61 -16.51
CA VAL A 296 -25.38 21.44 -17.93
C VAL A 296 -26.11 22.69 -18.45
N ALA A 297 -25.35 23.70 -18.86
CA ALA A 297 -25.85 24.91 -19.54
C ALA A 297 -26.35 24.57 -20.94
#